data_AF-A0A4U2YTY5-F1
#
_entry.id   AF-A0A4U2YTY5-F1
#
_cell.length_a   1.000
_cell.length_b   1.000
_cell.length_c   1.000
_cell.angle_alpha   90.00
_cell.angle_beta   90.00
_cell.angle_gamma   90.00
#
_symmetry.space_group_name_H-M   'P 1'
#
loop_
_entity.id
_entity.type
_entity.pdbx_description
1 polymer ?
#
loop_
_entity_poly.entity_id
_entity_poly.type
_entity_poly.pdbx_seq_one_letter_code
_entity_poly.pdbx_strand_id
1 'polypeptide(L)'
;MNYYDPYYSDYDAVFGGFMVVFFFVLLGMLIVGYIVNALIYFMASKTNGFSDVAYIAWIPIINIYSLFLLTANGDDDATIRAAAKKTTFIYAALFIISFVPLVGLIASLVMFGYWVYYTYRLLFRWTGESGKAVLYIILSIITCGLFYAIYGLMRMKRPFIV
;
A
#
# COMPACT_ATOMS: atom_id res chain seq x y z
N MET A 1 -50.17 -26.07 -17.40
CA MET A 1 -49.65 -24.72 -17.70
C MET A 1 -48.26 -24.64 -17.08
N ASN A 2 -47.22 -24.82 -17.89
CA ASN A 2 -45.85 -24.62 -17.45
C ASN A 2 -45.60 -23.10 -17.40
N TYR A 3 -45.40 -22.58 -16.20
CA TYR A 3 -45.03 -21.20 -15.98
C TYR A 3 -43.58 -21.05 -16.43
N TYR A 4 -43.38 -20.62 -17.69
CA TYR A 4 -42.07 -20.21 -18.18
C TYR A 4 -41.73 -18.89 -17.50
N ASP A 5 -40.80 -18.93 -16.54
CA ASP A 5 -40.21 -17.73 -15.96
C ASP A 5 -39.29 -17.11 -17.03
N PRO A 6 -39.61 -15.93 -17.61
CA PRO A 6 -38.89 -15.40 -18.76
C PRO A 6 -37.60 -14.65 -18.38
N TYR A 7 -37.22 -14.62 -17.09
CA TYR A 7 -36.22 -13.67 -16.58
C TYR A 7 -35.04 -14.31 -15.83
N TYR A 8 -34.85 -15.62 -15.89
CA TYR A 8 -33.63 -16.26 -15.39
C TYR A 8 -32.92 -16.99 -16.53
N SER A 9 -32.00 -16.28 -17.18
CA SER A 9 -31.12 -16.86 -18.19
C SER A 9 -30.04 -17.68 -17.48
N ASP A 10 -29.81 -18.92 -17.89
CA ASP A 10 -28.71 -19.74 -17.37
C ASP A 10 -27.35 -19.03 -17.51
N TYR A 11 -27.21 -18.11 -18.48
CA TYR A 11 -26.03 -17.25 -18.62
C TYR A 11 -25.90 -16.22 -17.48
N ASP A 12 -27.01 -15.68 -16.99
CA ASP A 12 -27.00 -14.72 -15.88
C ASP A 12 -26.61 -15.43 -14.57
N ALA A 13 -27.04 -16.68 -14.41
CA ALA A 13 -26.66 -17.52 -13.28
C ALA A 13 -25.16 -17.87 -13.30
N VAL A 14 -24.62 -18.24 -14.46
CA VAL A 14 -23.19 -18.55 -14.63
C VAL A 14 -22.31 -17.29 -14.45
N PHE A 15 -22.71 -16.17 -15.05
CA PHE A 15 -21.99 -14.91 -14.94
C PHE A 15 -22.04 -14.36 -13.50
N GLY A 16 -23.22 -14.39 -12.86
CA GLY A 16 -23.39 -14.01 -11.46
C GLY A 16 -22.56 -14.88 -10.53
N GLY A 17 -22.56 -16.21 -10.73
CA GLY A 17 -21.73 -17.15 -9.97
C GLY A 17 -20.23 -16.86 -10.13
N PHE A 18 -19.77 -16.62 -11.36
CA PHE A 18 -18.37 -16.26 -11.63
C PHE A 18 -17.97 -14.94 -10.94
N MET A 19 -18.83 -13.91 -11.00
CA MET A 19 -18.57 -12.62 -10.35
C MET A 19 -18.43 -12.75 -8.83
N VAL A 20 -19.27 -13.58 -8.19
CA VAL A 20 -19.19 -13.84 -6.75
C VAL A 20 -17.88 -14.55 -6.38
N VAL A 21 -17.51 -15.61 -7.12
CA VAL A 21 -16.24 -16.32 -6.88
C VAL A 21 -15.05 -15.39 -7.11
N PHE A 22 -15.06 -14.62 -8.20
CA PHE A 22 -14.03 -13.64 -8.51
C PHE A 22 -13.88 -12.59 -7.39
N PHE A 23 -14.99 -12.07 -6.87
CA PHE A 23 -14.99 -11.13 -5.76
C PHE A 23 -14.33 -11.71 -4.50
N PHE A 24 -14.65 -12.95 -4.12
CA PHE A 24 -14.02 -13.60 -2.96
C PHE A 24 -12.53 -13.87 -3.17
N VAL A 25 -12.12 -14.28 -4.38
CA VAL A 25 -10.70 -14.45 -4.71
C VAL A 25 -9.96 -13.13 -4.60
N LEU A 26 -10.53 -12.05 -5.15
CA LEU A 26 -9.95 -10.71 -5.09
C LEU A 26 -9.85 -10.20 -3.64
N LEU A 27 -10.89 -10.41 -2.84
CA LEU A 27 -10.88 -10.08 -1.42
C LEU A 27 -9.78 -10.84 -0.67
N GLY A 28 -9.62 -12.14 -0.93
CA GLY A 28 -8.54 -12.95 -0.38
C GLY A 28 -7.15 -12.43 -0.76
N MET A 29 -6.96 -12.07 -2.03
CA MET A 29 -5.70 -11.49 -2.52
C MET A 29 -5.39 -10.13 -1.87
N LEU A 30 -6.40 -9.27 -1.67
CA LEU A 30 -6.25 -8.00 -0.97
C LEU A 30 -5.84 -8.19 0.49
N ILE A 31 -6.44 -9.16 1.19
CA ILE A 31 -6.09 -9.49 2.57
C ILE A 31 -4.64 -9.99 2.65
N VAL A 32 -4.24 -10.92 1.77
CA VAL A 32 -2.86 -11.43 1.72
C VAL A 32 -1.88 -10.29 1.41
N GLY A 33 -2.18 -9.46 0.42
CA GLY A 33 -1.35 -8.29 0.08
C GLY A 33 -1.20 -7.33 1.25
N TYR A 34 -2.27 -7.07 2.00
CA TYR A 34 -2.23 -6.25 3.21
C TYR A 34 -1.34 -6.86 4.28
N ILE A 35 -1.50 -8.15 4.58
CA ILE A 35 -0.69 -8.85 5.60
C ILE A 35 0.80 -8.82 5.22
N VAL A 36 1.13 -9.06 3.96
CA VAL A 36 2.52 -9.01 3.48
C VAL A 36 3.08 -7.60 3.62
N ASN A 37 2.33 -6.57 3.23
CA ASN A 37 2.76 -5.18 3.37
C ASN A 37 2.95 -4.77 4.84
N ALA A 38 2.01 -5.14 5.71
CA ALA A 38 2.10 -4.90 7.15
C ALA A 38 3.33 -5.59 7.76
N LEU A 39 3.63 -6.83 7.36
CA LEU A 39 4.80 -7.56 7.81
C LEU A 39 6.11 -6.87 7.38
N ILE A 40 6.17 -6.39 6.13
CA ILE A 40 7.32 -5.65 5.60
C ILE A 40 7.56 -4.40 6.44
N TYR A 41 6.53 -3.58 6.65
CA TYR A 41 6.64 -2.35 7.47
C TYR A 41 6.99 -2.64 8.92
N PHE A 42 6.42 -3.68 9.53
CA PHE A 42 6.70 -4.06 10.91
C PHE A 42 8.17 -4.46 11.10
N MET A 43 8.66 -5.37 10.25
CA MET A 43 10.04 -5.85 10.35
C MET A 43 11.04 -4.75 9.96
N ALA A 44 10.73 -3.94 8.95
CA ALA A 44 11.57 -2.81 8.57
C ALA A 44 11.65 -1.76 9.68
N SER A 45 10.55 -1.46 10.37
CA SER A 45 10.53 -0.52 11.50
C SER A 45 11.35 -1.03 12.67
N LYS A 46 11.23 -2.32 13.01
CA LYS A 46 12.05 -2.94 14.05
C LYS A 46 13.54 -2.94 13.72
N THR A 47 13.89 -3.19 12.47
CA THR A 47 15.29 -3.29 12.04
C THR A 47 15.99 -1.93 12.01
N ASN A 48 15.24 -0.85 11.75
CA ASN A 48 15.78 0.50 11.57
C ASN A 48 15.56 1.42 12.78
N GLY A 49 15.37 0.87 13.98
CA GLY A 49 15.32 1.66 15.23
C GLY A 49 13.94 2.18 15.66
N PHE A 50 12.88 1.91 14.90
CA PHE A 50 11.50 2.35 15.19
C PHE A 50 10.64 1.22 15.80
N SER A 51 11.22 0.44 16.71
CA SER A 51 10.56 -0.74 17.29
C SER A 51 9.35 -0.37 18.16
N ASP A 52 9.37 0.80 18.78
CA ASP A 52 8.33 1.37 19.64
C ASP A 52 7.01 1.62 18.89
N VAL A 53 7.09 1.95 17.60
CA VAL A 53 5.92 2.25 16.74
C VAL A 53 5.70 1.22 15.64
N ALA A 54 6.48 0.13 15.62
CA ALA A 54 6.38 -0.90 14.59
C ALA A 54 4.99 -1.54 14.52
N TYR A 55 4.27 -1.63 15.65
CA TYR A 55 2.93 -2.21 15.71
C TYR A 55 1.90 -1.46 14.83
N ILE A 56 2.13 -0.18 14.54
CA ILE A 56 1.24 0.66 13.72
C ILE A 56 1.10 0.09 12.30
N ALA A 57 2.10 -0.64 11.81
CA ALA A 57 2.06 -1.32 10.52
C ALA A 57 0.89 -2.29 10.34
N TRP A 58 0.36 -2.83 11.44
CA TRP A 58 -0.75 -3.79 11.44
C TRP A 58 -2.12 -3.13 11.44
N ILE A 59 -2.22 -1.83 11.74
CA ILE A 59 -3.48 -1.12 11.84
C ILE A 59 -3.88 -0.61 10.46
N PRO A 60 -5.03 -1.05 9.89
CA PRO A 60 -5.46 -0.62 8.57
C PRO A 60 -5.61 0.90 8.51
N ILE A 61 -5.37 1.50 7.34
CA ILE A 61 -5.41 2.95 7.08
C ILE A 61 -4.24 3.70 7.76
N ILE A 62 -3.95 3.42 9.02
CA ILE A 62 -2.89 4.06 9.80
C ILE A 62 -1.50 3.52 9.42
N ASN A 63 -1.41 2.30 8.87
CA ASN A 63 -0.15 1.69 8.43
C ASN A 63 0.66 2.54 7.43
N ILE A 64 0.03 3.47 6.72
CA ILE A 64 0.72 4.44 5.85
C ILE A 64 1.73 5.31 6.63
N TYR A 65 1.49 5.53 7.92
CA TYR A 65 2.45 6.19 8.81
C TYR A 65 3.80 5.47 8.81
N SER A 66 3.82 4.13 8.79
CA SER A 66 5.06 3.36 8.76
C SER A 66 5.87 3.63 7.48
N LEU A 67 5.21 3.78 6.34
CA LEU A 67 5.88 4.15 5.09
C LEU A 67 6.53 5.55 5.20
N PHE A 68 5.81 6.52 5.76
CA PHE A 68 6.32 7.87 5.92
C PHE A 68 7.44 7.95 6.96
N LEU A 69 7.33 7.20 8.06
CA LEU A 69 8.37 7.12 9.09
C LEU A 69 9.65 6.50 8.55
N LEU A 70 9.53 5.36 7.86
CA LEU A 70 10.68 4.64 7.30
C LEU A 70 11.42 5.40 6.22
N THR A 71 10.86 6.49 5.71
CA THR A 71 11.46 7.30 4.63
C THR A 71 11.71 8.75 5.03
N ALA A 72 11.33 9.16 6.24
CA ALA A 72 11.52 10.52 6.73
C ALA A 72 13.00 10.78 7.02
N ASN A 73 13.50 11.93 6.57
CA ASN A 73 14.84 12.43 6.87
C ASN A 73 14.72 13.50 7.97
N GLY A 74 15.70 13.54 8.87
CA GLY A 74 15.81 14.51 9.95
C GLY A 74 17.12 14.31 10.70
N ASP A 75 17.55 15.33 11.42
CA ASP A 75 18.82 15.31 12.16
C ASP A 75 18.70 14.56 13.51
N ASP A 76 17.47 14.43 14.02
CA ASP A 76 17.14 13.72 15.26
C ASP A 76 15.82 12.92 15.15
N ASP A 77 15.60 12.00 16.07
CA ASP A 77 14.40 11.17 16.10
C ASP A 77 13.10 11.99 16.19
N ALA A 78 13.15 13.14 16.86
CA ALA A 78 12.00 14.02 17.03
C ALA A 78 11.59 14.67 15.70
N THR A 79 12.54 15.19 14.92
CA THR A 79 12.28 15.78 13.60
C THR A 79 11.85 14.74 12.60
N ILE A 80 12.44 13.54 12.60
CA ILE A 80 12.01 12.42 11.74
C ILE A 80 10.54 12.06 12.01
N ARG A 81 10.18 11.91 13.28
CA ARG A 81 8.79 11.56 13.68
C ARG A 81 7.82 12.71 13.39
N ALA A 82 8.23 13.96 13.58
CA ALA A 82 7.40 15.12 13.25
C ALA A 82 7.15 15.22 11.73
N ALA A 83 8.17 15.00 10.91
CA ALA A 83 8.06 14.99 9.46
C ALA A 83 7.12 13.86 8.98
N ALA A 84 7.28 12.64 9.52
CA ALA A 84 6.43 11.50 9.20
C ALA A 84 4.95 11.79 9.56
N LYS A 85 4.70 12.35 10.75
CA LYS A 85 3.34 12.74 11.17
C LYS A 85 2.75 13.80 10.26
N LYS A 86 3.51 14.84 9.92
CA LYS A 86 3.05 15.91 9.00
C LYS A 86 2.59 15.32 7.66
N THR A 87 3.40 14.46 7.05
CA THR A 87 3.04 13.79 5.79
C THR A 87 1.81 12.90 5.96
N THR A 88 1.69 12.19 7.09
CA THR A 88 0.52 11.36 7.40
C THR A 88 -0.75 12.19 7.48
N PHE A 89 -0.70 13.37 8.12
CA PHE A 89 -1.84 14.28 8.20
C PHE A 89 -2.25 14.82 6.83
N ILE A 90 -1.27 15.17 5.97
CA ILE A 90 -1.56 15.59 4.59
C ILE A 90 -2.24 14.45 3.82
N TYR A 91 -1.72 13.23 3.95
CA TYR A 91 -2.30 12.05 3.28
C TYR A 91 -3.72 11.75 3.79
N ALA A 92 -3.96 11.86 5.09
CA ALA A 92 -5.28 11.71 5.68
C ALA A 92 -6.26 12.81 5.24
N ALA A 93 -5.81 14.06 5.14
CA ALA A 93 -6.63 15.15 4.61
C ALA A 93 -7.01 14.90 3.14
N LEU A 94 -6.05 14.46 2.31
CA LEU A 94 -6.33 14.07 0.92
C LEU A 94 -7.32 12.90 0.84
N PHE A 95 -7.22 11.92 1.75
CA PHE A 95 -8.18 10.81 1.82
C PHE A 95 -9.59 11.31 2.10
N ILE A 96 -9.77 12.26 3.03
CA ILE A 96 -11.08 12.84 3.31
C ILE A 96 -11.60 13.64 2.11
N ILE A 97 -10.74 14.43 1.46
CA ILE A 97 -11.09 15.21 0.26
C ILE A 97 -11.44 14.28 -0.92
N SER A 98 -10.91 13.05 -0.95
CA SER A 98 -11.20 12.07 -2.01
C SER A 98 -12.68 11.67 -2.11
N PHE A 99 -13.47 11.86 -1.04
CA PHE A 99 -14.91 11.60 -1.04
C PHE A 99 -15.76 12.72 -1.68
N VAL A 100 -15.16 13.89 -1.97
CA VAL A 100 -15.86 15.00 -2.62
C VAL A 100 -15.91 14.76 -4.14
N PRO A 101 -17.09 14.79 -4.80
CA PRO A 101 -17.17 14.65 -6.26
C PRO A 101 -16.32 15.69 -7.01
N LEU A 102 -15.78 15.34 -8.18
CA LEU A 102 -14.84 16.13 -9.01
C LEU A 102 -13.45 16.38 -8.38
N VAL A 103 -13.39 16.99 -7.20
CA VAL A 103 -12.12 17.26 -6.49
C VAL A 103 -11.48 15.95 -6.01
N GLY A 104 -12.31 14.96 -5.67
CA GLY A 104 -11.86 13.69 -5.14
C GLY A 104 -11.07 12.84 -6.11
N LEU A 105 -11.31 12.99 -7.43
CA LEU A 105 -10.50 12.34 -8.46
C LEU A 105 -9.08 12.93 -8.52
N ILE A 106 -8.95 14.24 -8.35
CA ILE A 106 -7.63 14.89 -8.26
C ILE A 106 -6.95 14.46 -6.96
N ALA A 107 -7.68 14.45 -5.84
CA ALA A 107 -7.14 14.02 -4.55
C ALA A 107 -6.65 12.57 -4.59
N SER A 108 -7.40 11.64 -5.21
CA SER A 108 -6.98 10.23 -5.34
C SER A 108 -5.74 10.07 -6.22
N LEU A 109 -5.63 10.82 -7.31
CA LEU A 109 -4.41 10.86 -8.14
C LEU A 109 -3.20 11.38 -7.35
N VAL A 110 -3.38 12.45 -6.57
CA VAL A 110 -2.31 13.00 -5.72
C VAL A 110 -1.92 11.99 -4.64
N MET A 111 -2.87 11.32 -4.00
CA MET A 111 -2.60 10.26 -3.02
C MET A 111 -1.82 9.09 -3.63
N PHE A 112 -2.18 8.67 -4.85
CA PHE A 112 -1.45 7.64 -5.57
C PHE A 112 -0.02 8.10 -5.87
N GLY A 113 0.16 9.34 -6.33
CA GLY A 113 1.48 9.94 -6.52
C GLY A 113 2.33 9.98 -5.25
N TYR A 114 1.72 10.32 -4.10
CA TYR A 114 2.36 10.24 -2.79
C TYR A 114 2.79 8.81 -2.48
N TRP A 115 1.90 7.83 -2.63
CA TRP A 115 2.22 6.44 -2.36
C TRP A 115 3.39 5.94 -3.24
N VAL A 116 3.38 6.26 -4.54
CA VAL A 116 4.46 5.93 -5.48
C VAL A 116 5.78 6.58 -5.05
N TYR A 117 5.79 7.89 -4.77
CA TYR A 117 6.99 8.62 -4.38
C TYR A 117 7.61 8.08 -3.08
N TYR A 118 6.79 7.86 -2.05
CA TYR A 118 7.28 7.37 -0.77
C TYR A 118 7.69 5.90 -0.82
N THR A 119 7.01 5.07 -1.63
CA THR A 119 7.45 3.70 -1.90
C THR A 119 8.79 3.68 -2.66
N TYR A 120 8.97 4.57 -3.63
CA TYR A 120 10.27 4.78 -4.28
C TYR A 120 11.36 5.14 -3.26
N ARG A 121 11.10 6.06 -2.33
CA ARG A 121 12.08 6.42 -1.29
C ARG A 121 12.41 5.25 -0.37
N LEU A 122 11.42 4.42 -0.01
CA LEU A 122 11.65 3.22 0.78
C LEU A 122 12.55 2.24 0.05
N LEU A 123 12.27 1.99 -1.24
CA LEU A 123 13.11 1.16 -2.10
C LEU A 123 14.52 1.73 -2.23
N PHE A 124 14.64 3.05 -2.38
CA PHE A 124 15.93 3.75 -2.42
C PHE A 124 16.75 3.55 -1.15
N ARG A 125 16.13 3.60 0.04
CA ARG A 125 16.82 3.30 1.31
C ARG A 125 17.34 1.86 1.40
N TRP A 126 16.67 0.90 0.76
CA TRP A 126 17.15 -0.48 0.69
C TRP A 126 18.17 -0.75 -0.42
N THR A 127 18.12 -0.02 -1.53
CA THR A 127 19.03 -0.22 -2.67
C THR A 127 20.29 0.64 -2.60
N GLY A 128 20.19 1.83 -2.01
CA GLY A 128 21.21 2.89 -2.04
C GLY A 128 21.42 3.52 -3.43
N GLU A 129 20.65 3.12 -4.44
CA GLU A 129 20.85 3.52 -5.83
C GLU A 129 19.52 3.93 -6.47
N SER A 130 19.49 5.15 -7.00
CA SER A 130 18.28 5.78 -7.55
C SER A 130 17.75 5.04 -8.79
N GLY A 131 18.64 4.65 -9.71
CA GLY A 131 18.26 3.92 -10.93
C GLY A 131 17.57 2.59 -10.63
N LYS A 132 18.11 1.81 -9.68
CA LYS A 132 17.51 0.55 -9.23
C LYS A 132 16.17 0.77 -8.53
N ALA A 133 16.05 1.81 -7.69
CA ALA A 133 14.79 2.12 -7.02
C ALA A 133 13.68 2.53 -8.00
N VAL A 134 14.00 3.28 -9.06
CA VAL A 134 13.05 3.59 -10.15
C VAL A 134 12.62 2.33 -10.89
N LEU A 135 13.56 1.46 -11.25
CA LEU A 135 13.23 0.19 -11.91
C LEU A 135 12.28 -0.65 -11.02
N TYR A 136 12.54 -0.70 -9.72
CA TYR A 136 11.74 -1.49 -8.78
C TYR A 136 10.33 -0.96 -8.60
N ILE A 137 10.11 0.36 -8.61
CA ILE A 137 8.75 0.90 -8.57
C ILE A 137 7.99 0.60 -9.87
N ILE A 138 8.65 0.69 -11.04
CA ILE A 138 8.05 0.35 -12.33
C ILE A 138 7.65 -1.14 -12.36
N LEU A 139 8.56 -2.03 -11.95
CA LEU A 139 8.28 -3.46 -11.84
C LEU A 139 7.13 -3.74 -10.87
N SER A 140 7.07 -3.02 -9.74
CA SER A 140 5.98 -3.15 -8.78
C SER A 140 4.64 -2.72 -9.38
N ILE A 141 4.59 -1.65 -10.18
CA ILE A 141 3.35 -1.21 -10.82
C ILE A 141 2.88 -2.21 -11.88
N ILE A 142 3.78 -2.64 -12.79
CA ILE A 142 3.43 -3.57 -13.88
C ILE A 142 3.02 -4.95 -13.34
N THR A 143 3.60 -5.38 -12.20
CA THR A 143 3.26 -6.65 -11.54
C THR A 143 2.17 -6.53 -10.48
N CYS A 144 1.44 -5.41 -10.43
CA CYS A 144 0.38 -5.15 -9.44
C CYS A 144 0.83 -5.36 -7.96
N GLY A 145 2.06 -4.97 -7.63
CA GLY A 145 2.62 -5.02 -6.29
C GLY A 145 3.36 -6.31 -5.94
N LEU A 146 3.32 -7.34 -6.80
CA LEU A 146 3.98 -8.62 -6.52
C LEU A 146 5.50 -8.47 -6.37
N PHE A 147 6.15 -7.69 -7.24
CA PHE A 147 7.59 -7.43 -7.12
C PHE A 147 7.94 -6.75 -5.79
N TYR A 148 7.17 -5.72 -5.39
CA TYR A 148 7.35 -5.04 -4.12
C TYR A 148 7.23 -6.01 -2.93
N ALA A 149 6.21 -6.88 -2.96
CA ALA A 149 6.00 -7.88 -1.91
C ALA A 149 7.21 -8.82 -1.77
N ILE A 150 7.70 -9.39 -2.88
CA ILE A 150 8.85 -10.31 -2.87
C ILE A 150 10.11 -9.57 -2.40
N TYR A 151 10.43 -8.44 -3.01
CA TYR A 151 11.64 -7.68 -2.69
C TYR A 151 11.62 -7.16 -1.25
N GLY A 152 10.48 -6.65 -0.80
CA GLY A 152 10.27 -6.19 0.56
C GLY A 152 10.45 -7.30 1.58
N LEU A 153 9.88 -8.49 1.36
CA LEU A 153 10.07 -9.65 2.25
C LEU A 153 11.54 -10.08 2.34
N MET A 154 12.31 -10.00 1.26
CA MET A 154 13.74 -10.30 1.25
C MET A 154 14.58 -9.27 2.02
N ARG A 155 14.14 -8.01 2.05
CA ARG A 155 14.92 -6.88 2.59
C ARG A 155 14.45 -6.36 3.94
N MET A 156 13.26 -6.73 4.41
CA MET A 156 12.64 -6.17 5.63
C MET A 156 13.45 -6.39 6.93
N LYS A 157 14.35 -7.39 6.96
CA LYS A 157 15.25 -7.66 8.10
C LYS A 157 16.66 -7.08 7.93
N ARG A 158 16.89 -6.32 6.86
CA ARG A 158 18.18 -5.66 6.61
C ARG A 158 18.07 -4.18 6.98
N PRO A 159 19.09 -3.60 7.63
CA PRO A 159 19.12 -2.16 7.86
C PRO A 159 19.15 -1.42 6.52
N PHE A 160 18.66 -0.19 6.53
CA PHE A 160 18.79 0.71 5.40
C PHE A 160 20.27 0.99 5.11
N ILE A 161 20.59 1.12 3.83
CA ILE A 161 21.94 1.44 3.36
C ILE A 161 22.18 2.95 3.42
N VAL A 162 21.08 3.73 3.29
CA VAL A 162 21.04 5.19 3.24
C VAL A 162 19.92 5.69 4.13
#